data_AF-A0A956X8J0-F1
#
_entry.id   AF-A0A956X8J0-F1
#
_cell.length_a   1.000
_cell.length_b   1.000
_cell.length_c   1.000
_cell.angle_alpha   90.00
_cell.angle_beta   90.00
_cell.angle_gamma   90.00
#
_symmetry.space_group_name_H-M   'P 1'
#
loop_
_entity.id
_entity.type
_entity.pdbx_description
1 polymer ?
#
loop_
_entity_poly.entity_id
_entity_poly.type
_entity_poly.pdbx_seq_one_letter_code
_entity_poly.pdbx_strand_id
1 'polypeptide(L)'
;MNNLVTYHLHRAPILPPSDALFYQYVIAQNGVFVRAENEFVRACIQVMRLKETTAPIRGLQMVSPYVQLKIPQIPLTLLETVIANAQVSAENGRLDETLSYVVWTNGRVGELT
;
A
#
# COMPACT_ATOMS: atom_id res chain seq x y z
N MET A 1 20.15 14.88 3.94
CA MET A 1 19.32 15.31 2.80
C MET A 1 18.41 14.14 2.48
N ASN A 2 17.12 14.24 2.78
CA ASN A 2 16.20 13.11 2.63
C ASN A 2 15.69 13.07 1.19
N ASN A 3 15.88 11.93 0.51
CA ASN A 3 15.38 11.74 -0.84
C ASN A 3 13.89 11.41 -0.80
N LEU A 4 13.07 12.17 -1.54
CA LEU A 4 11.64 11.89 -1.66
C LEU A 4 11.39 10.52 -2.30
N VAL A 5 12.19 10.21 -3.33
CA VAL A 5 12.13 8.95 -4.07
C VAL A 5 13.53 8.33 -4.11
N THR A 6 13.63 7.03 -3.87
CA THR A 6 14.89 6.28 -4.01
C THR A 6 14.73 5.07 -4.95
N TYR A 7 15.85 4.47 -5.32
CA TYR A 7 15.91 3.31 -6.20
C TYR A 7 16.75 2.22 -5.54
N HIS A 8 16.27 0.97 -5.59
CA HIS A 8 16.95 -0.17 -5.00
C HIS A 8 17.05 -1.32 -5.99
N LEU A 9 18.27 -1.83 -6.18
CA LEU A 9 18.52 -3.07 -6.91
C LEU A 9 18.42 -4.24 -5.94
N HIS A 10 17.38 -5.06 -6.07
CA HIS A 10 17.12 -6.15 -5.15
C HIS A 10 18.04 -7.34 -5.41
N ARG A 11 19.13 -7.44 -4.65
CA ARG A 11 20.17 -8.48 -4.82
C ARG A 11 20.21 -9.50 -3.67
N ALA A 12 19.62 -9.18 -2.53
CA ALA A 12 19.59 -10.04 -1.35
C ALA A 12 18.20 -10.69 -1.18
N PRO A 13 18.07 -11.81 -0.46
CA PRO A 13 16.77 -12.48 -0.26
C PRO A 13 15.72 -11.63 0.47
N ILE A 14 16.16 -10.63 1.25
CA ILE A 14 15.30 -9.77 2.06
C ILE A 14 15.53 -8.33 1.61
N LEU A 15 14.44 -7.59 1.38
CA LEU A 15 14.52 -6.16 1.10
C LEU A 15 14.94 -5.41 2.36
N PRO A 16 15.97 -4.55 2.32
CA PRO A 16 16.32 -3.70 3.45
C PRO A 16 15.19 -2.70 3.75
N PRO A 17 15.15 -2.08 4.93
CA PRO A 17 14.23 -0.98 5.21
C PRO A 17 14.25 0.10 4.12
N SER A 18 13.11 0.74 3.86
CA SER A 18 13.04 1.85 2.90
C SER A 18 13.70 3.09 3.48
N ASP A 19 14.52 3.76 2.69
CA ASP A 19 15.16 5.04 2.99
C ASP A 19 14.49 6.23 2.28
N ALA A 20 13.47 5.96 1.46
CA ALA A 20 12.68 6.99 0.77
C ALA A 20 11.65 7.63 1.71
N LEU A 21 11.43 8.95 1.55
CA LEU A 21 10.37 9.65 2.27
C LEU A 21 8.97 9.33 1.71
N PHE A 22 8.82 9.17 0.39
CA PHE A 22 7.54 8.85 -0.24
C PHE A 22 7.49 7.40 -0.70
N TYR A 23 8.33 7.04 -1.69
CA TYR A 23 8.34 5.70 -2.24
C TYR A 23 9.70 5.35 -2.83
N GLN A 24 9.96 4.05 -2.91
CA GLN A 24 11.17 3.50 -3.49
C GLN A 24 10.82 2.61 -4.69
N TYR A 25 11.50 2.82 -5.81
CA TYR A 25 11.48 1.86 -6.90
C TYR A 25 12.40 0.67 -6.57
N VAL A 26 11.84 -0.53 -6.62
CA VAL A 26 12.60 -1.77 -6.44
C VAL A 26 12.70 -2.47 -7.79
N ILE A 27 13.93 -2.59 -8.27
CA ILE A 27 14.24 -3.35 -9.50
C ILE A 27 14.62 -4.75 -9.08
N ALA A 28 13.86 -5.73 -9.54
CA ALA A 28 13.95 -7.13 -9.17
C ALA A 28 14.09 -8.01 -10.41
N GLN A 29 14.40 -9.29 -10.20
CA GLN A 29 14.55 -10.27 -11.28
C GLN A 29 13.30 -10.40 -12.15
N ASN A 30 12.12 -10.20 -11.57
CA ASN A 30 10.81 -10.38 -12.19
C ASN A 30 10.11 -9.06 -12.59
N GLY A 31 10.77 -7.91 -12.46
CA GLY A 31 10.24 -6.62 -12.91
C GLY A 31 10.56 -5.45 -11.98
N VAL A 32 9.76 -4.39 -12.11
CA VAL A 32 9.88 -3.16 -11.32
C VAL A 32 8.68 -3.03 -10.41
N PHE A 33 8.97 -2.67 -9.16
CA PHE A 33 7.99 -2.50 -8.10
C PHE A 33 8.09 -1.09 -7.52
N VAL A 34 6.98 -0.60 -6.99
CA VAL A 34 6.94 0.59 -6.14
C VAL A 34 6.66 0.13 -4.73
N ARG A 35 7.56 0.49 -3.81
CA ARG A 35 7.46 0.19 -2.39
C ARG A 35 7.22 1.48 -1.62
N ALA A 36 6.21 1.48 -0.77
CA ALA A 36 5.87 2.62 0.08
C ALA A 36 5.38 2.13 1.44
N GLU A 37 5.59 2.96 2.46
CA GLU A 37 5.23 2.65 3.84
C GLU A 37 4.89 3.93 4.59
N ASN A 38 3.76 3.94 5.28
CA ASN A 38 3.38 4.96 6.25
C ASN A 38 3.00 4.29 7.59
N GLU A 39 2.42 5.01 8.53
CA GLU A 39 2.03 4.48 9.83
C GLU A 39 0.91 3.41 9.76
N PHE A 40 0.08 3.43 8.71
CA PHE A 40 -1.12 2.59 8.58
C PHE A 40 -0.94 1.39 7.64
N VAL A 41 -0.12 1.54 6.60
CA VAL A 41 0.04 0.55 5.53
C VAL A 41 1.48 0.46 5.07
N ARG A 42 1.89 -0.74 4.66
CA ARG A 42 3.08 -0.96 3.84
C ARG A 42 2.70 -1.74 2.60
N ALA A 43 3.23 -1.34 1.46
CA ALA A 43 2.93 -1.97 0.18
C ALA A 43 4.18 -2.07 -0.69
N CYS A 44 4.23 -3.12 -1.49
CA CYS A 44 5.16 -3.31 -2.58
C CYS A 44 4.36 -3.80 -3.79
N ILE A 45 4.07 -2.88 -4.72
CA ILE A 45 3.19 -3.13 -5.86
C ILE A 45 4.03 -3.28 -7.11
N GLN A 46 3.76 -4.32 -7.90
CA GLN A 46 4.40 -4.48 -9.20
C GLN A 46 3.82 -3.48 -10.20
N VAL A 47 4.67 -2.61 -10.75
CA VAL A 47 4.27 -1.61 -11.77
C VAL A 47 4.68 -2.02 -13.17
N MET A 48 5.69 -2.88 -13.29
CA MET A 48 6.10 -3.46 -14.56
C MET A 48 6.50 -4.91 -14.33
N ARG A 49 5.85 -5.82 -15.07
CA ARG A 49 6.22 -7.23 -15.12
C ARG A 49 7.12 -7.47 -16.33
N LEU A 50 8.20 -8.25 -16.15
CA LEU A 50 8.93 -8.77 -17.30
C LEU A 50 8.08 -9.84 -17.99
N LYS A 51 7.98 -9.77 -19.32
CA LYS A 51 7.28 -10.79 -20.10
C LYS A 51 7.98 -12.13 -19.91
N GLU A 52 7.23 -13.23 -19.99
CA GLU A 52 7.79 -14.59 -19.93
C GLU A 52 8.84 -14.85 -21.02
N THR A 53 8.71 -14.15 -22.16
CA THR A 53 9.66 -14.19 -23.28
C THR A 53 10.93 -13.36 -23.04
N THR A 54 10.95 -12.53 -21.99
CA THR A 54 12.12 -11.74 -21.61
C THR A 54 12.91 -12.51 -20.56
N ALA A 55 14.22 -12.68 -20.81
CA ALA A 55 15.08 -13.35 -19.84
C ALA A 55 15.06 -12.60 -18.49
N PRO A 56 15.06 -13.32 -17.35
CA PRO A 56 15.13 -12.68 -16.04
C PRO A 56 16.41 -11.84 -15.90
N ILE A 57 16.32 -10.73 -15.15
CA ILE A 57 17.49 -9.88 -14.90
C ILE A 57 18.45 -10.64 -13.99
N ARG A 58 19.57 -11.10 -14.56
CA ARG A 58 20.57 -11.90 -13.85
C ARG A 58 21.19 -11.12 -12.70
N GLY A 59 21.44 -11.80 -11.59
CA GLY A 59 22.07 -11.22 -10.39
C GLY A 59 21.12 -10.44 -9.48
N LEU A 60 19.83 -10.34 -9.84
CA LEU A 60 18.78 -9.83 -8.96
C LEU A 60 17.94 -10.98 -8.39
N GLN A 61 17.24 -10.70 -7.29
CA GLN A 61 16.30 -11.61 -6.64
C GLN A 61 14.86 -11.27 -7.05
N MET A 62 13.96 -12.24 -6.97
CA MET A 62 12.53 -12.03 -7.20
C MET A 62 11.89 -11.29 -6.03
N VAL A 63 10.89 -10.46 -6.32
CA VAL A 63 10.04 -9.82 -5.31
C VAL A 63 8.61 -10.30 -5.49
N SER A 64 7.97 -10.70 -4.39
CA SER A 64 6.52 -10.94 -4.36
C SER A 64 5.81 -9.64 -3.97
N PRO A 65 4.76 -9.23 -4.71
CA PRO A 65 3.99 -8.05 -4.35
C PRO A 65 3.20 -8.29 -3.06
N TYR A 66 2.99 -7.24 -2.28
CA TYR A 66 2.20 -7.29 -1.06
C TYR A 66 1.53 -5.97 -0.74
N VAL A 67 0.42 -6.05 -0.02
CA VAL A 67 -0.18 -4.93 0.72
C VAL A 67 -0.46 -5.46 2.12
N GLN A 68 0.02 -4.73 3.12
CA GLN A 68 -0.20 -5.09 4.51
C GLN A 68 -0.65 -3.88 5.31
N LEU A 69 -1.81 -4.03 5.93
CA LEU A 69 -2.28 -3.10 6.95
C LEU A 69 -1.48 -3.30 8.24
N LYS A 70 -1.03 -2.19 8.81
CA LYS A 70 -0.41 -2.12 10.15
C LYS A 70 -1.45 -1.87 11.23
N ILE A 71 -2.66 -1.50 10.82
CA ILE A 71 -3.84 -1.35 11.65
C ILE A 71 -4.72 -2.60 11.56
N PRO A 72 -5.62 -2.84 12.54
CA PRO A 72 -6.56 -3.94 12.45
C PRO A 72 -7.50 -3.75 11.24
N GLN A 73 -7.91 -4.87 10.65
CA GLN A 73 -8.85 -4.84 9.53
C GLN A 73 -10.20 -4.28 9.97
N ILE A 74 -10.83 -3.52 9.08
CA ILE A 74 -12.19 -3.03 9.28
C ILE A 74 -13.15 -4.19 9.03
N PRO A 75 -14.10 -4.48 9.95
CA PRO A 75 -15.14 -5.46 9.71
C PRO A 75 -15.91 -5.16 8.41
N LEU A 76 -16.07 -6.18 7.56
CA LEU A 76 -16.73 -6.03 6.25
C LEU A 76 -18.12 -5.41 6.37
N THR A 77 -18.89 -5.80 7.38
CA THR A 77 -20.25 -5.29 7.62
C THR A 77 -20.29 -3.79 7.85
N LEU A 78 -19.28 -3.22 8.52
CA LEU A 78 -19.17 -1.77 8.71
C LEU A 78 -18.84 -1.08 7.39
N LEU A 79 -17.93 -1.65 6.60
CA LEU A 79 -17.57 -1.11 5.28
C LEU A 79 -18.76 -1.14 4.32
N GLU A 80 -19.52 -2.25 4.29
CA GLU A 80 -20.73 -2.39 3.48
C GLU A 80 -21.78 -1.34 3.85
N THR A 81 -21.95 -1.05 5.15
CA THR A 81 -22.87 -0.01 5.62
C THR A 81 -22.46 1.38 5.12
N VAL A 82 -21.15 1.70 5.18
CA VAL A 82 -20.63 2.98 4.68
C VAL A 82 -20.84 3.10 3.17
N ILE A 83 -20.56 2.03 2.41
CA ILE A 83 -20.77 2.00 0.95
C ILE A 83 -22.24 2.15 0.60
N ALA A 84 -23.14 1.42 1.27
CA ALA A 84 -24.58 1.51 1.03
C ALA A 84 -25.11 2.93 1.29
N ASN A 85 -24.67 3.57 2.38
CA ASN A 85 -25.03 4.96 2.66
C ASN A 85 -24.54 5.93 1.57
N ALA A 86 -23.31 5.74 1.09
CA ALA A 86 -22.76 6.55 0.00
C ALA A 86 -23.54 6.37 -1.31
N GLN A 87 -23.96 5.14 -1.63
CA GLN A 87 -24.77 4.84 -2.82
C GLN A 87 -26.13 5.53 -2.76
N VAL A 88 -26.83 5.46 -1.62
CA VAL A 88 -28.13 6.14 -1.42
C VAL A 88 -27.99 7.66 -1.56
N SER A 89 -26.90 8.26 -1.06
CA SER A 89 -26.65 9.70 -1.25
C SER A 89 -26.49 10.06 -2.73
N ALA A 90 -25.71 9.26 -3.47
CA ALA A 90 -25.46 9.49 -4.89
C ALA A 90 -26.74 9.38 -5.73
N GLU A 91 -27.59 8.38 -5.46
CA GLU A 91 -28.87 8.18 -6.16
C GLU A 91 -29.86 9.33 -5.93
N ASN A 92 -29.81 9.94 -4.74
CA ASN A 92 -30.64 11.10 -4.41
C ASN A 92 -30.09 12.43 -4.97
N GLY A 93 -29.04 12.39 -5.79
CA GLY A 93 -28.40 13.57 -6.38
C GLY A 93 -27.66 14.44 -5.35
N ARG A 94 -27.37 13.89 -4.16
CA ARG A 94 -26.67 14.59 -3.08
C ARG A 94 -25.17 14.28 -3.17
N LEU A 95 -24.38 15.31 -3.50
CA LEU A 95 -22.92 15.26 -3.48
C LEU A 95 -22.39 15.50 -2.05
N ASP A 96 -22.87 14.72 -1.10
CA ASP A 96 -22.50 14.86 0.31
C ASP A 96 -21.14 14.17 0.54
N GLU A 97 -20.11 14.95 0.91
CA GLU A 97 -18.84 14.40 1.36
C GLU A 97 -18.99 13.91 2.81
N THR A 98 -18.94 12.59 3.01
CA THR A 98 -19.11 11.97 4.33
C THR A 98 -17.82 11.30 4.78
N LEU A 99 -17.29 11.72 5.93
CA LEU A 99 -16.14 11.09 6.57
C LEU A 99 -16.62 10.14 7.69
N SER A 100 -16.29 8.85 7.56
CA SER A 100 -16.62 7.82 8.56
C SER A 100 -15.37 7.44 9.35
N TYR A 101 -15.48 7.45 10.69
CA TYR A 101 -14.41 7.03 11.59
C TYR A 101 -14.67 5.62 12.12
N VAL A 102 -13.64 4.77 12.07
CA VAL A 102 -13.65 3.47 12.74
C VAL A 102 -12.76 3.58 13.97
N VAL A 103 -13.34 3.39 15.16
CA VAL A 103 -12.62 3.42 16.43
C VAL A 103 -12.48 1.99 16.94
N TRP A 104 -11.24 1.50 17.01
CA TRP A 104 -10.94 0.21 17.63
C TRP A 104 -10.92 0.39 19.14
N THR A 105 -11.89 -0.19 19.84
CA THR A 105 -11.99 -0.14 21.32
C THR A 105 -10.90 -0.94 22.03
N ASN A 106 -10.10 -1.71 21.29
CA ASN A 106 -8.97 -2.47 21.82
C ASN A 106 -7.67 -1.64 21.79
N GLY A 107 -7.61 -0.60 22.63
CA GLY A 107 -6.39 -0.19 23.33
C GLY A 107 -5.28 0.57 22.59
N ARG A 108 -5.45 1.00 21.33
CA ARG A 108 -4.57 2.02 20.74
C ARG A 108 -5.40 3.22 20.29
N VAL A 109 -5.85 3.94 21.31
CA VAL A 109 -6.41 5.28 21.19
C VAL A 109 -5.26 6.22 20.83
N GLY A 110 -5.12 6.54 19.54
CA GLY A 110 -4.50 7.78 19.12
C GLY A 110 -5.58 8.85 19.14
N GLU A 111 -5.80 9.45 20.32
CA GLU A 111 -6.48 10.74 20.42
C GLU A 111 -5.62 11.76 19.66
N LEU A 112 -6.24 12.48 18.72
CA LEU A 112 -5.73 13.77 18.29
C LEU A 112 -6.92 14.73 18.31
N THR A 113 -6.86 15.62 19.31
CA THR A 113 -7.54 16.93 19.36
C THR A 113 -7.38 17.71 18.07
#